data_AF-A0A1G9S3R5-F1
#
_entry.id   AF-A0A1G9S3R5-F1
#
_cell.length_a   1.000
_cell.length_b   1.000
_cell.length_c   1.000
_cell.angle_alpha   90.00
_cell.angle_beta   90.00
_cell.angle_gamma   90.00
#
_symmetry.space_group_name_H-M   'P 1'
#
loop_
_entity.id
_entity.type
_entity.pdbx_description
1 polymer ?
#
loop_
_entity_poly.entity_id
_entity_poly.type
_entity_poly.pdbx_seq_one_letter_code
_entity_poly.pdbx_strand_id
1 'polypeptide(L)'
;MIDGIRFRTGVPWRDVPVEYGPWSRIYDLFRRWQRNGTWQRILARLQSLADAKGAITWDLSVDSTVCRANQHAAGARKQGDLQKEPPGGVFTEPRDHGLGRSRGWFTTKLHLTVEQGQKPMSIVVTAGQRGDSPQFEPVLERVRVPRIGPGRPRVRPDRVRADKAYASRRNRAYLRRRGVRCTIPDKADQARNRQGLGSRGGRPPHFDPVDYRQRHAVECGINRLKTPRCRHAIRQARRPLRGDRADRSSQ
;
A
#
# COMPACT_ATOMS: atom_id res chain seq x y z
N MET A 1 9.72 1.66 18.65
CA MET A 1 11.08 1.10 18.88
C MET A 1 11.32 -0.14 18.00
N ILE A 2 10.54 -1.22 18.13
CA ILE A 2 10.75 -2.51 17.43
C ILE A 2 10.68 -2.43 15.90
N ASP A 3 9.64 -1.81 15.34
CA ASP A 3 9.56 -1.63 13.88
C ASP A 3 10.44 -0.48 13.38
N GLY A 4 10.83 0.47 14.23
CA GLY A 4 11.73 1.57 13.83
C GLY A 4 13.12 1.06 13.45
N ILE A 5 13.60 0.03 14.13
CA ILE A 5 14.89 -0.61 13.83
C ILE A 5 14.72 -1.49 12.62
N ARG A 6 13.79 -2.45 12.60
CA ARG A 6 13.62 -3.34 11.44
C ARG A 6 13.23 -2.60 10.15
N PHE A 7 12.44 -1.53 10.21
CA PHE A 7 12.12 -0.69 9.05
C PHE A 7 13.33 0.12 8.56
N ARG A 8 14.23 0.53 9.48
CA ARG A 8 15.45 1.28 9.14
C ARG A 8 16.67 0.39 8.83
N THR A 9 16.77 -0.81 9.37
CA THR A 9 17.95 -1.69 9.27
C THR A 9 17.67 -2.92 8.41
N GLY A 10 16.42 -3.35 8.27
CA GLY A 10 16.06 -4.55 7.50
C GLY A 10 16.58 -5.86 8.10
N VAL A 11 16.95 -5.86 9.38
CA VAL A 11 17.60 -7.00 10.05
C VAL A 11 16.60 -8.17 10.24
N PRO A 12 17.00 -9.43 9.96
CA PRO A 12 16.19 -10.61 10.25
C PRO A 12 15.81 -10.69 11.74
N TRP A 13 14.66 -11.30 12.07
CA TRP A 13 14.23 -11.39 13.48
C TRP A 13 15.29 -12.01 14.39
N ARG A 14 16.02 -13.03 13.92
CA ARG A 14 17.06 -13.72 14.69
C ARG A 14 18.29 -12.86 14.99
N ASP A 15 18.48 -11.79 14.23
CA ASP A 15 19.66 -10.93 14.30
C ASP A 15 19.34 -9.60 15.02
N VAL A 16 18.17 -9.51 15.66
CA VAL A 16 17.79 -8.33 16.45
C VAL A 16 18.77 -8.20 17.63
N PRO A 17 19.31 -6.99 17.89
CA PRO A 17 20.27 -6.79 18.97
C PRO A 17 19.72 -7.22 20.34
N VAL A 18 20.60 -7.76 21.17
CA VAL A 18 20.23 -8.39 22.45
C VAL A 18 19.63 -7.41 23.45
N GLU A 19 19.94 -6.11 23.34
CA GLU A 19 19.36 -5.06 24.19
C GLU A 19 17.84 -4.91 24.04
N TYR A 20 17.24 -5.45 22.98
CA TYR A 20 15.78 -5.49 22.80
C TYR A 20 15.12 -6.75 23.38
N GLY A 21 15.92 -7.67 23.93
CA GLY A 21 15.48 -8.93 24.50
C GLY A 21 15.33 -10.07 23.47
N PRO A 22 14.80 -11.24 23.90
CA PRO A 22 14.71 -12.42 23.04
C PRO A 22 13.86 -12.17 21.79
N TRP A 23 14.40 -12.48 20.61
CA TRP A 23 13.74 -12.22 19.33
C TRP A 23 12.35 -12.87 19.21
N SER A 24 12.14 -14.03 19.84
CA SER A 24 10.86 -14.74 19.84
C SER A 24 9.75 -13.91 20.49
N ARG A 25 10.01 -13.33 21.66
CA ARG A 25 9.06 -12.45 22.37
C ARG A 25 8.74 -11.19 21.58
N ILE A 26 9.75 -10.63 20.91
CA ILE A 26 9.58 -9.46 20.03
C ILE A 26 8.67 -9.82 18.85
N TYR A 27 8.91 -10.96 18.21
CA TYR A 27 8.07 -11.46 17.13
C TYR A 27 6.63 -11.71 17.59
N ASP A 28 6.43 -12.32 18.75
CA ASP A 28 5.10 -12.60 19.31
C ASP A 28 4.33 -11.31 19.61
N LEU A 29 5.01 -10.28 20.14
CA LEU A 29 4.43 -8.96 20.33
C LEU A 29 4.02 -8.33 18.99
N PHE A 30 4.93 -8.34 18.01
CA PHE A 30 4.66 -7.85 16.66
C PHE A 30 3.43 -8.55 16.05
N ARG A 31 3.36 -9.87 16.14
CA ARG A 31 2.24 -10.68 15.61
C ARG A 31 0.93 -10.39 16.33
N ARG A 32 0.93 -10.26 17.65
CA ARG A 32 -0.26 -9.86 18.42
C ARG A 32 -0.77 -8.49 17.98
N TRP A 33 0.13 -7.52 17.83
CA TRP A 33 -0.21 -6.16 17.39
C TRP A 33 -0.71 -6.11 15.95
N GLN A 34 -0.14 -6.93 15.07
CA GLN A 34 -0.62 -7.11 13.70
C GLN A 34 -2.05 -7.65 13.66
N ARG A 35 -2.35 -8.64 14.50
CA ARG A 35 -3.67 -9.30 14.52
C ARG A 35 -4.76 -8.46 15.18
N ASN A 36 -4.45 -7.79 16.29
CA ASN A 36 -5.43 -7.06 17.08
C ASN A 36 -5.64 -5.59 16.65
N GLY A 37 -4.99 -5.16 15.57
CA GLY A 37 -5.17 -3.83 14.99
C GLY A 37 -4.37 -2.70 15.63
N THR A 38 -3.42 -2.99 16.55
CA THR A 38 -2.64 -1.94 17.23
C THR A 38 -1.87 -1.06 16.25
N TRP A 39 -1.26 -1.64 15.21
CA TRP A 39 -0.53 -0.85 14.21
C TRP A 39 -1.42 0.16 13.48
N GLN A 40 -2.63 -0.26 13.13
CA GLN A 40 -3.63 0.58 12.47
C GLN A 40 -4.07 1.72 13.38
N ARG A 41 -4.27 1.45 14.68
CA ARG A 41 -4.59 2.48 15.68
C ARG A 41 -3.46 3.50 15.84
N ILE A 42 -2.21 3.03 15.96
CA ILE A 42 -1.03 3.90 16.07
C ILE A 42 -0.90 4.77 14.82
N LEU A 43 -0.96 4.17 13.62
CA LEU A 43 -0.86 4.91 12.37
C LEU A 43 -1.98 5.96 12.24
N ALA A 44 -3.24 5.57 12.53
CA ALA A 44 -4.36 6.49 12.49
C ALA A 44 -4.19 7.66 13.47
N ARG A 45 -3.67 7.42 14.67
CA ARG A 45 -3.38 8.48 15.64
C ARG A 45 -2.27 9.41 15.17
N LEU A 46 -1.19 8.87 14.61
CA LEU A 46 -0.10 9.67 14.04
C LEU A 46 -0.58 10.52 12.85
N GLN A 47 -1.42 9.97 11.98
CA GLN A 47 -2.04 10.71 10.88
C GLN A 47 -2.97 11.81 11.40
N SER A 48 -3.76 11.54 12.45
CA SER A 48 -4.64 12.54 13.08
C SER A 48 -3.83 13.71 13.66
N LEU A 49 -2.69 13.41 14.30
CA LEU A 49 -1.76 14.42 14.82
C LEU A 49 -1.11 15.24 13.71
N ALA A 50 -0.69 14.59 12.62
CA ALA A 50 -0.13 15.28 11.47
C ALA A 50 -1.16 16.18 10.77
N ASP A 51 -2.39 15.70 10.59
CA ASP A 51 -3.50 16.47 10.01
C ASP A 51 -3.86 17.69 10.85
N ALA A 52 -3.99 17.52 12.18
CA ALA A 52 -4.29 18.63 13.09
C ALA A 52 -3.19 19.71 13.10
N LYS A 53 -1.94 19.33 12.80
CA LYS A 53 -0.81 20.27 12.66
C LYS A 53 -0.67 20.86 11.25
N GLY A 54 -1.58 20.55 10.32
CA GLY A 54 -1.48 20.98 8.92
C GLY A 54 -0.34 20.30 8.14
N ALA A 55 0.25 19.22 8.66
CA ALA A 55 1.38 18.52 8.03
C ALA A 55 0.95 17.53 6.92
N ILE A 56 -0.35 17.48 6.61
CA ILE A 56 -0.94 16.71 5.51
C ILE A 56 -1.65 17.69 4.58
N THR A 57 -1.20 17.77 3.33
CA THR A 57 -1.71 18.77 2.37
C THR A 57 -3.02 18.37 1.69
N TRP A 58 -3.43 17.09 1.78
CA TRP A 58 -4.62 16.53 1.12
C TRP A 58 -4.61 16.57 -0.41
N ASP A 59 -3.46 16.92 -0.98
CA ASP A 59 -3.09 16.75 -2.37
C ASP A 59 -2.43 15.38 -2.54
N LEU A 60 -3.19 14.41 -3.07
CA LEU A 60 -2.74 13.03 -3.16
C LEU A 60 -2.25 12.69 -4.56
N SER A 61 -1.18 11.90 -4.61
CA SER A 61 -0.69 11.26 -5.84
C SER A 61 -0.93 9.76 -5.75
N VAL A 62 -1.45 9.16 -6.82
CA VAL A 62 -1.78 7.74 -6.90
C VAL A 62 -0.83 7.07 -7.88
N ASP A 63 -0.20 6.00 -7.43
CA ASP A 63 0.63 5.15 -8.27
C ASP A 63 0.61 3.71 -7.76
N SER A 64 1.10 2.79 -8.58
CA SER A 64 1.28 1.40 -8.21
C SER A 64 2.73 0.98 -8.32
N THR A 65 3.09 -0.07 -7.60
CA THR A 65 4.43 -0.62 -7.69
C THR A 65 4.45 -2.11 -7.47
N VAL A 66 5.28 -2.82 -8.24
CA VAL A 66 5.40 -4.28 -8.16
C VAL A 66 6.60 -4.66 -7.32
N CYS A 67 6.39 -5.59 -6.40
CA CYS A 67 7.44 -6.24 -5.62
C CYS A 67 7.44 -7.74 -5.92
N ARG A 68 8.64 -8.32 -6.09
CA ARG A 68 8.81 -9.78 -6.20
C ARG A 68 8.56 -10.41 -4.84
N ALA A 69 7.74 -11.46 -4.81
CA ALA A 69 7.58 -12.27 -3.61
C ALA A 69 8.86 -13.06 -3.33
N ASN A 70 9.11 -13.39 -2.06
CA ASN A 70 10.22 -14.27 -1.70
C ASN A 70 10.01 -15.66 -2.35
N GLN A 71 11.08 -16.37 -2.72
CA GLN A 71 11.00 -17.74 -3.25
C GLN A 71 10.17 -18.68 -2.34
N HIS A 72 10.22 -18.48 -1.02
CA HIS A 72 9.45 -19.25 -0.06
C HIS A 72 7.93 -18.97 -0.08
N ALA A 73 7.48 -17.91 -0.77
CA ALA A 73 6.06 -17.64 -0.97
C ALA A 73 5.38 -18.68 -1.86
N ALA A 74 6.15 -19.40 -2.69
CA ALA A 74 5.63 -20.48 -3.53
C ALA A 74 5.08 -21.67 -2.73
N GLY A 75 5.52 -21.84 -1.48
CA GLY A 75 5.05 -22.88 -0.56
C GLY A 75 3.96 -22.41 0.42
N ALA A 76 3.41 -21.20 0.24
CA ALA A 76 2.34 -20.70 1.11
C ALA A 76 1.11 -21.64 1.01
N ARG A 77 0.61 -22.10 2.15
CA ARG A 77 -0.55 -23.00 2.21
C ARG A 77 -1.77 -22.29 1.65
N LYS A 78 -2.49 -22.97 0.75
CA LYS A 78 -3.69 -22.46 0.05
C LYS A 78 -4.93 -22.37 0.95
N GLN A 79 -4.93 -23.08 2.07
CA GLN A 79 -5.95 -23.02 3.14
C GLN A 79 -5.33 -22.28 4.32
N GLY A 80 -5.48 -20.96 4.34
CA GLY A 80 -4.90 -20.10 5.37
C GLY A 80 -5.55 -20.32 6.74
N ASP A 81 -6.88 -20.43 6.74
CA ASP A 81 -7.75 -20.73 7.87
C ASP A 81 -7.37 -22.01 8.63
N LEU A 82 -6.82 -23.02 7.95
CA LEU A 82 -6.39 -24.29 8.55
C LEU A 82 -4.94 -24.28 9.07
N GLN A 83 -4.27 -23.13 9.09
CA GLN A 83 -2.93 -23.03 9.68
C GLN A 83 -3.02 -23.03 11.21
N LYS A 84 -2.03 -23.64 11.90
CA LYS A 84 -1.92 -23.61 13.38
C LYS A 84 -2.00 -22.18 13.93
N GLU A 85 -1.50 -21.23 13.16
CA GLU A 85 -1.88 -19.83 13.28
C GLU A 85 -2.49 -19.36 11.96
N PRO A 86 -3.82 -19.24 11.84
CA PRO A 86 -4.43 -18.73 10.61
C PRO A 86 -3.95 -17.31 10.32
N PRO A 87 -3.92 -16.85 9.07
CA PRO A 87 -3.64 -15.46 8.71
C PRO A 87 -4.73 -14.56 9.31
N GLY A 88 -4.54 -14.17 10.57
CA GLY A 88 -5.40 -13.24 11.28
C GLY A 88 -4.99 -11.80 11.00
N GLY A 89 -5.90 -10.89 11.27
CA GLY A 89 -5.73 -9.46 11.06
C GLY A 89 -7.07 -8.74 11.05
N VAL A 90 -7.02 -7.42 10.88
CA VAL A 90 -8.21 -6.56 10.76
C VAL A 90 -8.86 -6.68 9.37
N PHE A 91 -8.19 -7.35 8.42
CA PHE A 91 -8.62 -7.42 7.03
C PHE A 91 -8.80 -8.87 6.60
N THR A 92 -9.84 -9.10 5.80
CA THR A 92 -10.06 -10.37 5.11
C THR A 92 -8.93 -10.59 4.11
N GLU A 93 -8.26 -11.74 4.19
CA GLU A 93 -7.20 -12.09 3.27
C GLU A 93 -7.77 -12.39 1.86
N PRO A 94 -7.20 -11.81 0.79
CA PRO A 94 -7.61 -12.14 -0.58
C PRO A 94 -7.36 -13.62 -0.91
N ARG A 95 -8.22 -14.22 -1.75
CA ARG A 95 -8.07 -15.62 -2.21
C ARG A 95 -6.72 -15.92 -2.88
N ASP A 96 -6.17 -14.94 -3.60
CA ASP A 96 -4.87 -15.04 -4.25
C ASP A 96 -3.70 -14.67 -3.30
N HIS A 97 -3.99 -14.39 -2.04
CA HIS A 97 -3.04 -13.96 -1.02
C HIS A 97 -2.24 -12.70 -1.39
N GLY A 98 -2.71 -11.92 -2.38
CA GLY A 98 -1.97 -10.80 -2.98
C GLY A 98 -0.80 -11.25 -3.87
N LEU A 99 -0.79 -12.51 -4.31
CA LEU A 99 0.28 -13.12 -5.12
C LEU A 99 -0.21 -13.43 -6.54
N GLY A 100 0.54 -12.93 -7.51
CA GLY A 100 0.33 -13.12 -8.93
C GLY A 100 1.47 -13.87 -9.58
N ARG A 101 1.21 -14.59 -10.68
CA ARG A 101 2.27 -15.18 -11.50
C ARG A 101 2.76 -14.18 -12.56
N SER A 102 4.07 -14.03 -12.68
CA SER A 102 4.76 -13.38 -13.80
C SER A 102 5.71 -14.38 -14.47
N ARG A 103 6.41 -13.99 -15.56
CA ARG A 103 7.38 -14.79 -16.33
C ARG A 103 8.50 -15.36 -15.42
N GLY A 104 8.20 -16.42 -14.67
CA GLY A 104 9.11 -17.17 -13.79
C GLY A 104 8.98 -16.97 -12.27
N TRP A 105 8.19 -16.00 -11.76
CA TRP A 105 8.16 -15.69 -10.31
C TRP A 105 6.81 -15.18 -9.81
N PHE A 106 6.55 -15.33 -8.51
CA PHE A 106 5.42 -14.69 -7.84
C PHE A 106 5.67 -13.20 -7.59
N THR A 107 4.67 -12.37 -7.86
CA THR A 107 4.73 -10.91 -7.69
C THR A 107 3.49 -10.38 -6.99
N THR A 108 3.68 -9.32 -6.22
CA THR A 108 2.62 -8.56 -5.56
C THR A 108 2.65 -7.14 -6.10
N LYS A 109 1.48 -6.53 -6.28
CA LYS A 109 1.35 -5.12 -6.64
C LYS A 109 0.78 -4.34 -5.46
N LEU A 110 1.45 -3.26 -5.11
CA LEU A 110 1.02 -2.30 -4.11
C LEU A 110 0.48 -1.08 -4.85
N HIS A 111 -0.79 -0.78 -4.68
CA HIS A 111 -1.42 0.47 -5.15
C HIS A 111 -1.48 1.39 -3.95
N LEU A 112 -1.01 2.63 -4.08
CA LEU A 112 -0.90 3.51 -2.94
C LEU A 112 -1.27 4.95 -3.28
N THR A 113 -1.77 5.65 -2.28
CA THR A 113 -1.91 7.10 -2.30
C THR A 113 -0.84 7.70 -1.41
N VAL A 114 -0.18 8.75 -1.89
CA VAL A 114 0.87 9.47 -1.16
C VAL A 114 0.56 10.96 -1.19
N GLU A 115 0.59 11.61 -0.03
CA GLU A 115 0.44 13.07 0.04
C GLU A 115 1.75 13.80 -0.30
N GLN A 116 1.71 15.12 -0.53
CA GLN A 116 2.88 15.87 -1.04
C GLN A 116 4.13 15.80 -0.16
N GLY A 117 3.99 15.70 1.16
CA GLY A 117 5.08 15.43 2.10
C GLY A 117 5.56 13.97 2.12
N GLN A 118 5.26 13.18 1.09
CA GLN A 118 5.72 11.80 0.85
C GLN A 118 5.18 10.75 1.84
N LYS A 119 4.11 11.07 2.60
CA LYS A 119 3.49 10.14 3.54
C LYS A 119 2.45 9.27 2.82
N PRO A 120 2.55 7.92 2.90
CA PRO A 120 1.51 7.06 2.35
C PRO A 120 0.22 7.22 3.17
N MET A 121 -0.88 7.48 2.47
CA MET A 121 -2.20 7.70 3.07
C MET A 121 -3.05 6.43 3.03
N SER A 122 -2.88 5.61 2.01
CA SER A 122 -3.51 4.29 1.90
C SER A 122 -2.69 3.37 1.01
N ILE A 123 -2.83 2.05 1.25
CA ILE A 123 -2.19 1.00 0.45
C ILE A 123 -3.21 -0.11 0.20
N VAL A 124 -3.26 -0.60 -1.04
CA VAL A 124 -4.02 -1.78 -1.48
C VAL A 124 -3.04 -2.79 -2.06
N VAL A 125 -3.13 -4.02 -1.60
CA VAL A 125 -2.28 -5.12 -2.06
C VAL A 125 -3.09 -6.02 -2.99
N THR A 126 -2.58 -6.27 -4.18
CA THR A 126 -3.19 -7.20 -5.14
C THR A 126 -2.15 -8.14 -5.74
N ALA A 127 -2.61 -9.22 -6.36
CA ALA A 127 -1.75 -10.04 -7.23
C ALA A 127 -1.09 -9.20 -8.33
N GLY A 128 0.17 -9.51 -8.68
CA GLY A 128 1.01 -8.68 -9.53
C GLY A 128 0.50 -8.42 -10.96
N GLN A 129 -0.29 -9.34 -11.52
CA GLN A 129 -0.89 -9.24 -12.85
C GLN A 129 -2.15 -8.34 -12.90
N ARG A 130 -2.67 -7.92 -11.74
CA ARG A 130 -3.86 -7.04 -11.70
C ARG A 130 -3.53 -5.68 -12.32
N GLY A 131 -4.44 -5.16 -13.14
CA GLY A 131 -4.33 -3.83 -13.72
C GLY A 131 -4.50 -2.72 -12.68
N ASP A 132 -3.97 -1.54 -13.00
CA ASP A 132 -3.89 -0.41 -12.05
C ASP A 132 -5.21 0.37 -11.99
N SER A 133 -5.80 0.67 -13.16
CA SER A 133 -7.04 1.46 -13.24
C SER A 133 -8.19 0.96 -12.34
N PRO A 134 -8.48 -0.37 -12.22
CA PRO A 134 -9.53 -0.85 -11.33
C PRO A 134 -9.26 -0.63 -9.83
N GLN A 135 -8.01 -0.42 -9.43
CA GLN A 135 -7.62 -0.23 -8.03
C GLN A 135 -7.59 1.24 -7.60
N PHE A 136 -7.91 2.16 -8.51
CA PHE A 136 -7.95 3.60 -8.26
C PHE A 136 -9.01 4.02 -7.23
N GLU A 137 -10.26 3.57 -7.40
CA GLU A 137 -11.33 3.85 -6.42
C GLU A 137 -11.03 3.15 -5.07
N PRO A 138 -10.68 1.84 -5.03
CA PRO A 138 -10.35 1.15 -3.78
C PRO A 138 -9.22 1.78 -2.97
N VAL A 139 -8.18 2.33 -3.63
CA VAL A 139 -7.07 2.99 -2.90
C VAL A 139 -7.52 4.33 -2.31
N LEU A 140 -8.33 5.11 -3.04
CA LEU A 140 -8.85 6.39 -2.55
C LEU A 140 -9.90 6.23 -1.45
N GLU A 141 -10.73 5.17 -1.50
CA GLU A 141 -11.73 4.88 -0.47
C GLU A 141 -11.12 4.48 0.88
N ARG A 142 -9.90 3.92 0.85
CA ARG A 142 -9.15 3.61 2.07
C ARG A 142 -8.50 4.83 2.73
N VAL A 143 -8.51 6.00 2.09
CA VAL A 143 -8.01 7.23 2.71
C VAL A 143 -8.99 7.67 3.79
N ARG A 144 -8.58 7.59 5.05
CA ARG A 144 -9.39 7.98 6.20
C ARG A 144 -8.50 8.45 7.35
N VAL A 145 -8.56 9.74 7.67
CA VAL A 145 -7.85 10.33 8.79
C VAL A 145 -8.85 10.79 9.85
N PRO A 146 -8.89 10.15 11.03
CA PRO A 146 -9.69 10.63 12.15
C PRO A 146 -9.28 12.05 12.58
N ARG A 147 -10.22 12.82 13.14
CA ARG A 147 -9.90 14.12 13.72
C ARG A 147 -9.46 13.95 15.18
N ILE A 148 -8.70 14.92 15.68
CA ILE A 148 -8.49 15.04 17.12
C ILE A 148 -9.75 15.69 17.71
N GLY A 149 -10.42 14.99 18.63
CA GLY A 149 -11.68 15.45 19.20
C GLY A 149 -12.90 15.05 18.36
N PRO A 150 -14.07 15.68 18.62
CA PRO A 150 -15.31 15.34 17.94
C PRO A 150 -15.26 15.70 16.45
N GLY A 151 -15.93 14.89 15.62
CA GLY A 151 -16.08 15.17 14.19
C GLY A 151 -15.90 13.92 13.31
N ARG A 152 -16.41 14.01 12.08
CA ARG A 152 -16.25 12.95 11.09
C ARG A 152 -14.81 12.89 10.60
N PRO A 153 -14.23 11.70 10.40
CA PRO A 153 -12.94 11.54 9.76
C PRO A 153 -12.89 12.25 8.41
N ARG A 154 -11.74 12.85 8.08
CA ARG A 154 -11.52 13.39 6.73
C ARG A 154 -11.17 12.22 5.80
N VAL A 155 -11.92 12.13 4.71
CA VAL A 155 -11.82 11.03 3.71
C VAL A 155 -11.67 11.53 2.27
N ARG A 156 -11.83 12.84 2.06
CA ARG A 156 -11.84 13.45 0.73
C ARG A 156 -10.56 14.24 0.50
N PRO A 157 -9.76 13.88 -0.53
CA PRO A 157 -8.66 14.69 -1.02
C PRO A 157 -9.15 15.98 -1.68
N ASP A 158 -8.33 17.02 -1.66
CA ASP A 158 -8.63 18.28 -2.36
C ASP A 158 -8.21 18.22 -3.84
N ARG A 159 -7.19 17.39 -4.12
CA ARG A 159 -6.70 17.10 -5.47
C ARG A 159 -6.11 15.69 -5.54
N VAL A 160 -6.25 15.06 -6.71
CA VAL A 160 -5.63 13.78 -7.04
C VAL A 160 -4.80 13.88 -8.31
N ARG A 161 -3.54 13.44 -8.25
CA ARG A 161 -2.64 13.31 -9.41
C ARG A 161 -2.39 11.83 -9.68
N ALA A 162 -2.41 11.42 -10.93
CA ALA A 162 -2.18 10.03 -11.29
C ALA A 162 -1.65 9.90 -12.72
N ASP A 163 -1.01 8.77 -12.99
CA ASP A 163 -0.54 8.44 -14.34
C ASP A 163 -1.67 8.23 -15.34
N LYS A 164 -1.31 8.34 -16.62
CA LYS A 164 -2.16 8.03 -17.79
C LYS A 164 -2.84 6.66 -17.72
N ALA A 165 -2.23 5.68 -17.04
CA ALA A 165 -2.83 4.38 -16.80
C ALA A 165 -4.19 4.47 -16.06
N TYR A 166 -4.39 5.51 -15.25
CA TYR A 166 -5.60 5.77 -14.48
C TYR A 166 -6.63 6.65 -15.19
N ALA A 167 -6.37 7.09 -16.43
CA ALA A 167 -7.21 8.04 -17.19
C ALA A 167 -8.57 7.47 -17.69
N SER A 168 -9.10 6.43 -17.06
CA SER A 168 -10.38 5.84 -17.47
C SER A 168 -11.55 6.80 -17.23
N ARG A 169 -12.59 6.73 -18.08
CA ARG A 169 -13.83 7.52 -17.91
C ARG A 169 -14.46 7.28 -16.54
N ARG A 170 -14.43 6.03 -16.07
CA ARG A 170 -14.91 5.63 -14.74
C ARG A 170 -14.18 6.38 -13.62
N ASN A 171 -12.84 6.38 -13.62
CA ASN A 171 -12.05 7.07 -12.60
C ASN A 171 -12.28 8.59 -12.63
N ARG A 172 -12.37 9.20 -13.81
CA ARG A 172 -12.68 10.63 -13.93
C ARG A 172 -14.10 10.93 -13.41
N ALA A 173 -15.09 10.10 -13.73
CA ALA A 173 -16.45 10.24 -13.22
C ALA A 173 -16.51 10.10 -11.69
N TYR A 174 -15.76 9.15 -11.12
CA TYR A 174 -15.61 8.98 -9.68
C TYR A 174 -15.09 10.25 -8.99
N LEU A 175 -14.01 10.85 -9.50
CA LEU A 175 -13.44 12.08 -8.94
C LEU A 175 -14.41 13.27 -9.07
N ARG A 176 -15.08 13.40 -10.23
CA ARG A 176 -16.10 14.44 -10.46
C ARG A 176 -17.27 14.33 -9.49
N ARG A 177 -17.82 13.12 -9.28
CA ARG A 177 -18.93 12.89 -8.32
C ARG A 177 -18.55 13.27 -6.90
N ARG A 178 -17.28 13.13 -6.53
CA ARG A 178 -16.77 13.52 -5.20
C ARG A 178 -16.35 14.99 -5.11
N GLY A 179 -16.37 15.74 -6.23
CA GLY A 179 -15.87 17.11 -6.29
C GLY A 179 -14.36 17.22 -6.06
N VAL A 180 -13.60 16.21 -6.47
CA VAL A 180 -12.14 16.17 -6.29
C VAL A 180 -11.45 16.66 -7.56
N ARG A 181 -10.57 17.65 -7.44
CA ARG A 181 -9.76 18.14 -8.58
C ARG A 181 -8.81 17.04 -9.04
N CYS A 182 -8.58 16.91 -10.34
CA CYS A 182 -7.70 15.85 -10.84
C CYS A 182 -6.76 16.31 -11.94
N THR A 183 -5.51 15.83 -11.87
CA THR A 183 -4.49 16.01 -12.91
C THR A 183 -4.04 14.64 -13.37
N ILE A 184 -4.64 14.19 -14.46
CA ILE A 184 -4.38 12.88 -15.07
C ILE A 184 -4.24 13.11 -16.57
N PRO A 185 -3.10 12.79 -17.19
CA PRO A 185 -2.90 12.98 -18.63
C PRO A 185 -3.79 12.01 -19.43
N ASP A 186 -4.27 12.47 -20.59
CA ASP A 186 -5.10 11.64 -21.47
C ASP A 186 -4.29 10.63 -22.27
N LYS A 187 -4.98 9.55 -22.66
CA LYS A 187 -4.42 8.62 -23.65
C LYS A 187 -4.39 9.27 -25.03
N ALA A 188 -3.30 9.07 -25.77
CA ALA A 188 -3.10 9.71 -27.08
C ALA A 188 -4.24 9.34 -28.04
N ASP A 189 -4.67 8.08 -27.96
CA ASP A 189 -5.77 7.52 -28.76
C ASP A 189 -7.12 8.14 -28.37
N GLN A 190 -7.32 8.46 -27.09
CA GLN A 190 -8.55 9.13 -26.63
C GLN A 190 -8.60 10.59 -27.04
N ALA A 191 -7.44 11.27 -27.06
CA ALA A 191 -7.33 12.62 -27.59
C ALA A 191 -7.65 12.66 -29.09
N ARG A 192 -7.05 11.74 -29.88
CA ARG A 192 -7.32 11.60 -31.33
C ARG A 192 -8.79 11.25 -31.63
N ASN A 193 -9.35 10.25 -30.95
CA ASN A 193 -10.75 9.87 -31.14
C ASN A 193 -11.71 11.01 -30.78
N ARG A 194 -11.36 11.84 -29.80
CA ARG A 194 -12.16 13.02 -29.45
C ARG A 194 -12.05 14.12 -30.51
N GLN A 195 -10.86 14.36 -31.07
CA GLN A 195 -10.69 15.26 -32.20
C GLN A 195 -11.55 14.81 -33.39
N GLY A 196 -11.60 13.50 -33.67
CA GLY A 196 -12.47 12.94 -34.70
C GLY A 196 -13.98 13.06 -34.44
N LEU A 197 -14.41 13.33 -33.19
CA LEU A 197 -15.81 13.55 -32.83
C LEU A 197 -16.25 15.03 -32.96
N GLY A 198 -15.34 15.97 -33.24
CA GLY A 198 -15.64 17.39 -33.37
C GLY A 198 -16.38 17.96 -32.15
N SER A 199 -17.44 18.73 -32.39
CA SER A 199 -18.27 19.35 -31.33
C SER A 199 -18.96 18.32 -30.41
N ARG A 200 -19.23 17.10 -30.90
CA ARG A 200 -19.81 15.99 -30.10
C ARG A 200 -18.82 15.39 -29.11
N GLY A 201 -17.52 15.67 -29.26
CA GLY A 201 -16.45 15.17 -28.38
C GLY A 201 -16.42 15.82 -26.99
N GLY A 202 -17.09 16.95 -26.81
CA GLY A 202 -17.13 17.73 -25.57
C GLY A 202 -15.79 18.33 -25.16
N ARG A 203 -15.81 19.21 -24.14
CA ARG A 203 -14.61 19.93 -23.67
C ARG A 203 -13.53 18.95 -23.16
N PRO A 204 -12.28 19.02 -23.67
CA PRO A 204 -11.15 18.26 -23.16
C PRO A 204 -10.95 18.45 -21.66
N PRO A 205 -10.56 17.40 -20.90
CA PRO A 205 -10.11 17.59 -19.53
C PRO A 205 -8.92 18.56 -19.51
N HIS A 206 -8.96 19.54 -18.62
CA HIS A 206 -7.83 20.44 -18.43
C HIS A 206 -6.65 19.65 -17.84
N PHE A 207 -5.52 19.63 -18.54
CA PHE A 207 -4.28 19.06 -18.05
C PHE A 207 -3.30 20.19 -17.72
N ASP A 208 -2.77 20.17 -16.51
CA ASP A 208 -1.79 21.14 -16.02
C ASP A 208 -0.43 20.44 -15.86
N PRO A 209 0.54 20.70 -16.76
CA PRO A 209 1.87 20.10 -16.69
C PRO A 209 2.66 20.52 -15.45
N VAL A 210 2.43 21.74 -14.93
CA VAL A 210 3.14 22.25 -13.75
C VAL A 210 2.66 21.49 -12.52
N ASP A 211 1.35 21.36 -12.36
CA ASP A 211 0.75 20.57 -11.29
C ASP A 211 1.11 19.08 -11.40
N TYR A 212 1.19 18.55 -12.62
CA TYR A 212 1.55 17.15 -12.84
C TYR A 212 2.95 16.80 -12.32
N ARG A 213 3.91 17.73 -12.36
CA ARG A 213 5.27 17.52 -11.80
C ARG A 213 5.25 17.23 -10.29
N GLN A 214 4.25 17.69 -9.56
CA GLN A 214 4.10 17.39 -8.13
C GLN A 214 3.77 15.92 -7.83
N ARG A 215 3.52 15.11 -8.86
CA ARG A 215 3.40 13.65 -8.73
C ARG A 215 4.69 13.01 -8.20
N HIS A 216 5.84 13.67 -8.33
CA HIS A 216 7.12 13.22 -7.76
C HIS A 216 7.04 12.77 -6.29
N ALA A 217 6.11 13.32 -5.50
CA ALA A 217 5.85 12.88 -4.13
C ALA A 217 5.54 11.37 -4.01
N VAL A 218 4.77 10.80 -4.94
CA VAL A 218 4.47 9.35 -4.94
C VAL A 218 5.68 8.52 -5.31
N GLU A 219 6.50 8.99 -6.25
CA GLU A 219 7.71 8.32 -6.69
C GLU A 219 8.73 8.26 -5.54
N CYS A 220 8.94 9.37 -4.84
CA CYS A 220 9.75 9.42 -3.62
C CYS A 220 9.17 8.54 -2.52
N GLY A 221 7.85 8.58 -2.30
CA GLY A 221 7.17 7.74 -1.32
C GLY A 221 7.40 6.25 -1.60
N ILE A 222 7.24 5.84 -2.87
CA ILE A 222 7.53 4.47 -3.33
C ILE A 222 9.01 4.12 -3.11
N ASN A 223 9.93 5.02 -3.41
CA ASN A 223 11.36 4.78 -3.22
C ASN A 223 11.71 4.58 -1.74
N ARG A 224 11.11 5.37 -0.83
CA ARG A 224 11.23 5.14 0.62
C ARG A 224 10.73 3.74 1.01
N LEU A 225 9.60 3.30 0.45
CA LEU A 225 9.04 1.97 0.68
C LEU A 225 9.87 0.83 0.04
N LYS A 226 10.56 1.09 -1.06
CA LYS A 226 11.36 0.09 -1.81
C LYS A 226 12.82 -0.02 -1.37
N THR A 227 13.27 0.90 -0.52
CA THR A 227 14.62 0.85 0.05
C THR A 227 14.87 -0.56 0.66
N PRO A 228 16.04 -1.19 0.46
CA PRO A 228 16.31 -2.56 0.91
C PRO A 228 15.92 -2.85 2.37
N ARG A 229 15.94 -1.81 3.20
CA ARG A 229 15.54 -1.77 4.61
C ARG A 229 14.05 -2.07 4.84
N CYS A 230 13.15 -1.61 3.97
CA CYS A 230 11.70 -1.86 4.01
C CYS A 230 11.28 -3.18 3.35
N ARG A 231 12.04 -3.66 2.36
CA ARG A 231 11.78 -4.95 1.70
C ARG A 231 11.78 -6.11 2.68
N HIS A 232 12.56 -6.06 3.75
CA HIS A 232 12.62 -7.13 4.75
C HIS A 232 11.37 -7.22 5.64
N ALA A 233 10.68 -6.10 5.92
CA ALA A 233 9.48 -6.07 6.75
C ALA A 233 8.28 -6.76 6.08
N ILE A 234 8.05 -6.50 4.78
CA ILE A 234 7.01 -7.17 3.98
C ILE A 234 7.36 -8.66 3.73
N ARG A 235 8.65 -9.02 3.77
CA ARG A 235 9.21 -10.33 3.37
C ARG A 235 8.99 -11.49 4.36
N GLN A 236 8.59 -11.25 5.62
CA GLN A 236 8.55 -12.32 6.64
C GLN A 236 7.21 -12.53 7.34
N ALA A 237 6.11 -11.91 6.91
CA ALA A 237 4.79 -12.09 7.52
C ALA A 237 4.17 -13.52 7.38
N ARG A 238 4.91 -14.50 6.83
CA ARG A 238 4.42 -15.88 6.57
C ARG A 238 5.47 -16.99 6.74
N ARG A 239 6.38 -16.94 7.72
CA ARG A 239 7.16 -18.13 8.06
C ARG A 239 6.39 -19.00 9.06
N PRO A 240 5.90 -20.20 8.70
CA PRO A 240 5.72 -21.25 9.70
C PRO A 240 7.11 -21.73 10.14
N LEU A 241 7.30 -21.83 11.45
CA LEU A 241 8.50 -22.40 12.05
C LEU A 241 8.64 -23.86 11.55
N ARG A 242 9.76 -24.19 10.89
CA ARG A 242 10.20 -25.58 10.84
C ARG A 242 10.49 -25.96 12.30
N GLY A 243 9.86 -27.02 12.78
CA GLY A 243 10.20 -27.60 14.08
C GLY A 243 11.64 -28.06 14.04
N ASP A 244 12.45 -27.56 14.97
CA ASP A 244 13.74 -28.15 15.29
C ASP A 244 13.47 -29.57 15.79
N ARG A 245 13.96 -30.57 15.06
CA ARG A 245 14.13 -31.92 15.62
C ARG A 245 15.29 -31.82 16.60
N ALA A 246 14.95 -31.74 17.89
CA ALA A 246 15.84 -32.08 18.96
C ALA A 246 16.15 -33.59 18.88
N ASP A 247 17.44 -33.86 18.82
CA ASP A 247 18.18 -34.98 19.40
C ASP A 247 17.35 -36.11 20.07
N ARG A 248 17.60 -37.34 19.61
CA ARG A 248 17.48 -38.55 20.43
C ARG A 248 18.71 -39.41 20.17
N SER A 249 19.78 -39.09 20.88
CA SER A 249 20.73 -40.07 21.38
C SER A 249 20.18 -40.63 22.70
N SER A 250 20.05 -41.96 22.79
CA SER A 250 20.00 -42.82 23.99
C SER A 250 19.12 -44.06 23.76
N GLN A 251 19.68 -45.09 23.12
CA GLN A 251 19.91 -46.43 23.69
C GLN A 251 20.76 -47.23 22.71
#